data_AF-A0A9E5UZB4-F1
#
_entry.id   AF-A0A9E5UZB4-F1
#
_cell.length_a   1.000
_cell.length_b   1.000
_cell.length_c   1.000
_cell.angle_alpha   90.00
_cell.angle_beta   90.00
_cell.angle_gamma   90.00
#
_symmetry.space_group_name_H-M   'P 1'
#
loop_
_entity.id
_entity.type
_entity.pdbx_description
1 polymer ?
#
loop_
_entity_poly.entity_id
_entity_poly.type
_entity_poly.pdbx_seq_one_letter_code
_entity_poly.pdbx_strand_id
1 'polypeptide(L)'
;MNKPSSSKISQTNWERIDAMKDEEIDLSDIPEVTEAQMERAVLRVGGKTIERGKQRINMFLDVFIVEYFKEKAGDRGYQTLINEALSEYIRNHDLKEDLRQIVREELERSKQ
;
A
#
# COMPACT_ATOMS: atom_id res chain seq x y z
N MET A 1 8.06 -26.24 -22.76
CA MET A 1 6.98 -25.48 -23.42
C MET A 1 6.70 -24.24 -22.57
N ASN A 2 7.39 -23.12 -22.81
CA ASN A 2 7.18 -21.88 -22.07
C ASN A 2 6.38 -20.92 -22.95
N LYS A 3 5.15 -20.60 -22.55
CA LYS A 3 4.35 -19.55 -23.18
C LYS A 3 4.84 -18.18 -22.67
N PRO A 4 4.99 -17.16 -23.53
CA PRO A 4 5.50 -15.85 -23.12
C PRO A 4 4.40 -15.06 -22.38
N SER A 5 4.65 -14.72 -21.12
CA SER A 5 3.77 -13.83 -20.35
C SER A 5 4.10 -12.38 -20.71
N SER A 6 3.44 -11.87 -21.75
CA SER A 6 3.36 -10.47 -22.20
C SER A 6 4.66 -9.80 -22.69
N SER A 7 4.90 -9.92 -24.00
CA SER A 7 6.06 -9.40 -24.76
C SER A 7 5.74 -8.15 -25.61
N LYS A 8 5.06 -7.14 -25.06
CA LYS A 8 4.72 -5.94 -25.85
C LYS A 8 4.91 -4.66 -25.05
N ILE A 9 5.53 -3.67 -25.70
CA ILE A 9 5.41 -2.24 -25.38
C ILE A 9 3.95 -1.97 -25.03
N SER A 10 3.71 -1.29 -23.90
CA SER A 10 2.35 -0.96 -23.44
C SER A 10 1.54 -0.43 -24.63
N GLN A 11 0.52 -1.20 -25.02
CA GLN A 11 -0.38 -0.85 -26.12
C GLN A 11 -1.45 0.15 -25.66
N THR A 12 -1.31 0.67 -24.45
CA THR A 12 -2.23 1.63 -23.85
C THR A 12 -2.10 2.97 -24.54
N ASN A 13 -3.22 3.45 -25.09
CA ASN A 13 -3.32 4.79 -25.63
C ASN A 13 -3.43 5.80 -24.46
N TRP A 14 -2.30 6.36 -24.05
CA TRP A 14 -2.20 7.28 -22.92
C TRP A 14 -2.91 8.62 -23.16
N GLU A 15 -2.88 9.15 -24.38
CA GLU A 15 -3.59 10.39 -24.74
C GLU A 15 -5.11 10.24 -24.56
N ARG A 16 -5.65 9.05 -24.88
CA ARG A 16 -7.06 8.74 -24.64
C ARG A 16 -7.38 8.70 -23.16
N ILE A 17 -6.54 8.04 -22.34
CA ILE A 17 -6.77 7.90 -20.89
C ILE A 17 -6.69 9.25 -20.19
N ASP A 18 -5.73 10.10 -20.58
CA ASP A 18 -5.54 11.44 -19.98
C ASP A 18 -6.70 12.41 -20.29
N ALA A 19 -7.34 12.24 -21.45
CA ALA A 19 -8.52 13.02 -21.85
C ALA A 19 -9.86 12.40 -21.40
N MET A 20 -9.85 11.18 -20.87
CA MET A 20 -11.07 10.45 -20.50
C MET A 20 -11.68 11.04 -19.23
N LYS A 21 -13.01 11.16 -19.21
CA LYS A 21 -13.73 11.57 -18.00
C LYS A 21 -14.11 10.37 -17.16
N ASP A 22 -14.30 10.58 -15.86
CA ASP A 22 -14.68 9.52 -14.92
C ASP A 22 -15.98 8.80 -15.34
N GLU A 23 -16.95 9.51 -15.92
CA GLU A 23 -18.22 8.90 -16.35
C GLU A 23 -18.09 7.96 -17.55
N GLU A 24 -16.97 8.05 -18.29
CA GLU A 24 -16.66 7.19 -19.43
C GLU A 24 -15.88 5.93 -19.02
N ILE A 25 -15.54 5.79 -17.73
CA ILE A 25 -14.91 4.58 -17.19
C ILE A 25 -15.96 3.47 -17.15
N ASP A 26 -15.69 2.37 -17.85
CA ASP A 26 -16.49 1.14 -17.75
C ASP A 26 -16.17 0.42 -16.44
N LEU A 27 -17.17 0.31 -15.56
CA LEU A 27 -17.09 -0.35 -14.25
C LEU A 27 -17.87 -1.67 -14.23
N SER A 28 -18.23 -2.21 -15.39
CA SER A 28 -19.04 -3.44 -15.47
C SER A 28 -18.35 -4.67 -14.88
N ASP A 29 -17.02 -4.71 -14.90
CA ASP A 29 -16.20 -5.79 -14.34
C ASP A 29 -15.83 -5.56 -12.87
N ILE A 30 -15.62 -4.30 -12.47
CA ILE A 30 -15.25 -3.89 -11.12
C ILE A 30 -16.19 -2.77 -10.67
N PRO A 31 -17.40 -3.12 -10.20
CA PRO A 31 -18.36 -2.13 -9.72
C PRO A 31 -17.81 -1.40 -8.50
N GLU A 32 -18.29 -0.18 -8.28
CA GLU A 32 -17.90 0.62 -7.12
C GLU A 32 -18.24 -0.08 -5.80
N VAL A 33 -17.39 0.13 -4.81
CA VAL A 33 -17.61 -0.40 -3.46
C VAL A 33 -18.75 0.40 -2.81
N THR A 34 -19.89 -0.25 -2.62
CA THR A 34 -21.03 0.34 -1.92
C THR A 34 -20.72 0.53 -0.42
N GLU A 35 -21.36 1.51 0.23
CA GLU A 35 -21.22 1.72 1.68
C GLU A 35 -21.55 0.46 2.49
N ALA A 36 -22.60 -0.27 2.11
CA ALA A 36 -22.98 -1.53 2.75
C ALA A 36 -21.91 -2.65 2.58
N GLN A 37 -21.15 -2.64 1.49
CA GLN A 37 -20.00 -3.52 1.31
C GLN A 37 -18.82 -3.07 2.18
N MET A 38 -18.58 -1.77 2.28
CA MET A 38 -17.52 -1.20 3.12
C MET A 38 -17.77 -1.45 4.62
N GLU A 39 -19.02 -1.36 5.08
CA GLU A 39 -19.41 -1.69 6.45
C GLU A 39 -19.06 -3.14 6.83
N ARG A 40 -19.15 -4.06 5.86
CA ARG A 40 -18.82 -5.48 6.03
C ARG A 40 -17.35 -5.79 5.77
N ALA A 41 -16.53 -4.78 5.46
CA ALA A 41 -15.13 -4.99 5.15
C ALA A 41 -14.35 -5.53 6.36
N VAL A 42 -13.60 -6.61 6.12
CA VAL A 42 -12.77 -7.26 7.13
C VAL A 42 -11.31 -6.90 6.89
N LEU A 43 -10.65 -6.36 7.90
CA LEU A 43 -9.22 -6.06 7.82
C LEU A 43 -8.43 -7.38 7.81
N ARG A 44 -7.54 -7.54 6.84
CA ARG A 44 -6.67 -8.72 6.71
C ARG A 44 -5.21 -8.30 6.58
N VAL A 45 -4.32 -9.02 7.25
CA VAL A 45 -2.86 -8.88 7.13
C VAL A 45 -2.27 -10.26 6.89
N GLY A 46 -1.48 -10.42 5.82
CA GLY A 46 -0.93 -11.73 5.42
C GLY A 46 -2.00 -12.80 5.19
N GLY A 47 -3.16 -12.42 4.65
CA GLY A 47 -4.29 -13.33 4.42
C GLY A 47 -5.11 -13.69 5.67
N LYS A 48 -4.72 -13.25 6.86
CA LYS A 48 -5.44 -13.52 8.12
C LYS A 48 -6.31 -12.34 8.50
N THR A 49 -7.56 -12.62 8.88
CA THR A 49 -8.45 -11.61 9.48
C THR A 49 -7.87 -11.14 10.81
N ILE A 50 -7.83 -9.83 10.99
CA ILE A 50 -7.39 -9.19 12.24
C ILE A 50 -8.48 -8.25 12.77
N GLU A 51 -8.51 -8.11 14.09
CA GLU A 51 -9.40 -7.17 14.75
C GLU A 51 -8.94 -5.73 14.52
N ARG A 52 -9.91 -4.82 14.38
CA ARG A 52 -9.64 -3.38 14.30
C ARG A 52 -9.42 -2.84 15.71
N GLY A 53 -8.29 -2.18 15.95
CA GLY A 53 -8.04 -1.51 17.22
C GLY A 53 -6.57 -1.37 17.55
N LYS A 54 -6.29 -0.89 18.77
CA LYS A 54 -4.94 -0.81 19.34
C LYS A 54 -4.72 -1.99 20.29
N GLN A 55 -3.68 -2.77 20.06
CA GLN A 55 -3.28 -3.83 20.96
C GLN A 55 -2.17 -3.32 21.89
N ARG A 56 -2.36 -3.48 23.20
CA ARG A 56 -1.28 -3.21 24.17
C ARG A 56 -0.29 -4.37 24.14
N ILE A 57 0.95 -4.07 23.76
CA ILE A 57 2.06 -5.02 23.79
C ILE A 57 3.12 -4.55 24.77
N ASN A 58 3.86 -5.49 25.36
CA ASN A 58 5.07 -5.20 26.11
C ASN A 58 6.26 -5.52 25.21
N MET A 59 7.02 -4.51 24.80
CA MET A 59 8.21 -4.67 23.97
C MET A 59 9.33 -3.76 24.48
N PHE A 60 10.57 -4.17 24.24
CA PHE A 60 11.72 -3.33 24.50
C PHE A 60 11.94 -2.38 23.32
N LEU A 61 12.19 -1.11 23.62
CA LEU A 61 12.64 -0.10 22.69
C LEU A 61 13.92 0.52 23.26
N ASP A 62 14.85 0.87 22.37
CA ASP A 62 16.07 1.55 22.80
C ASP A 62 15.73 2.89 23.46
N VAL A 63 16.50 3.23 24.49
CA VAL A 63 16.28 4.44 25.28
C VAL A 63 16.29 5.68 24.39
N PHE A 64 17.20 5.76 23.42
CA PHE A 64 17.30 6.92 22.52
C PHE A 64 16.04 7.10 21.65
N ILE A 65 15.37 6.00 21.26
CA ILE A 65 14.14 6.06 20.46
C ILE A 65 13.02 6.66 21.32
N VAL A 66 12.88 6.16 22.55
CA VAL A 66 11.84 6.64 23.48
C VAL A 66 12.05 8.12 23.79
N GLU A 67 13.28 8.54 24.09
CA GLU A 67 13.59 9.94 24.39
C GLU A 67 13.38 10.85 23.17
N TYR A 68 13.81 10.43 21.97
CA TYR A 68 13.56 11.18 20.73
C TYR A 68 12.06 11.42 20.49
N PHE A 69 11.23 10.39 20.64
CA PHE A 69 9.79 10.53 20.43
C PHE A 69 9.08 11.26 21.56
N LYS A 70 9.60 11.23 22.80
CA LYS A 70 9.10 12.06 23.90
C LYS A 70 9.36 13.54 23.66
N GLU A 71 10.55 13.89 23.19
CA GLU A 71 10.89 15.28 22.84
C GLU A 71 10.02 15.79 21.68
N LYS A 72 9.79 14.95 20.66
CA LYS A 72 8.99 15.28 19.48
C LYS A 72 7.47 15.33 19.76
N ALA A 73 7.00 14.64 20.79
CA ALA A 73 5.58 14.44 21.07
C ALA A 73 4.81 15.73 21.36
N GLY A 74 5.41 16.68 22.09
CA GLY A 74 4.64 17.79 22.68
C GLY A 74 3.37 17.26 23.38
N ASP A 75 2.20 17.78 23.01
CA ASP A 75 0.89 17.33 23.52
C ASP A 75 0.43 15.98 22.92
N ARG A 76 1.00 15.58 21.79
CA ARG A 76 0.65 14.36 21.06
C ARG A 76 1.50 13.21 21.59
N GLY A 77 0.99 12.47 22.59
CA GLY A 77 1.76 11.44 23.31
C GLY A 77 2.66 10.55 22.44
N TYR A 78 3.91 10.35 22.89
CA TYR A 78 5.00 9.70 22.14
C TYR A 78 4.66 8.32 21.55
N GLN A 79 3.80 7.55 22.21
CA GLN A 79 3.34 6.25 21.71
C GLN A 79 2.57 6.37 20.39
N THR A 80 1.81 7.44 20.20
CA THR A 80 1.09 7.71 18.96
C THR A 80 2.07 7.97 17.81
N LEU A 81 3.12 8.76 18.06
CA LEU A 81 4.15 9.03 17.05
C LEU A 81 4.95 7.79 16.68
N ILE A 82 5.29 6.95 17.66
CA ILE A 82 5.96 5.67 17.40
C ILE A 82 5.07 4.80 16.51
N ASN A 83 3.78 4.67 16.83
CA ASN A 83 2.85 3.89 16.03
C ASN A 83 2.69 4.45 14.60
N GLU A 84 2.65 5.77 14.46
CA GLU A 84 2.59 6.46 13.17
C GLU A 84 3.83 6.17 12.31
N ALA A 85 5.03 6.24 12.91
CA ALA A 85 6.29 5.93 12.25
C ALA A 85 6.36 4.45 11.80
N LEU A 86 5.94 3.51 12.65
CA LEU A 86 5.85 2.09 12.27
C LEU A 86 4.86 1.87 11.12
N SER A 87 3.72 2.55 11.15
CA SER A 87 2.71 2.46 10.09
C SER A 87 3.23 3.03 8.77
N GLU A 88 3.99 4.13 8.82
CA GLU A 88 4.63 4.72 7.66
C GLU A 88 5.71 3.82 7.07
N TYR A 89 6.52 3.19 7.92
CA TYR A 89 7.51 2.21 7.47
C TYR A 89 6.85 1.07 6.71
N ILE A 90 5.77 0.48 7.23
CA ILE A 90 5.04 -0.61 6.55
C ILE A 90 4.54 -0.15 5.17
N ARG A 91 3.84 0.98 5.10
CA ARG A 91 3.30 1.52 3.83
C ARG A 91 4.39 1.76 2.79
N ASN A 92 5.52 2.34 3.21
CA ASN A 92 6.60 2.70 2.31
C ASN A 92 7.51 1.52 1.95
N HIS A 93 7.58 0.50 2.80
CA HIS A 93 8.35 -0.71 2.54
C HIS A 93 7.69 -1.54 1.44
N ASP A 94 6.39 -1.82 1.60
CA ASP A 94 5.60 -2.57 0.61
C ASP A 94 5.66 -1.86 -0.75
N LEU A 95 5.43 -0.54 -0.78
CA LEU A 95 5.50 0.24 -2.02
C LEU A 95 6.86 0.15 -2.72
N LYS A 96 7.98 0.18 -1.96
CA LYS A 96 9.32 0.09 -2.56
C LYS A 96 9.66 -1.30 -3.08
N GLU A 97 9.12 -2.35 -2.47
CA GLU A 97 9.30 -3.72 -2.96
C GLU A 97 8.45 -3.96 -4.20
N ASP A 98 7.18 -3.55 -4.16
CA ASP A 98 6.25 -3.61 -5.29
C ASP A 98 6.80 -2.84 -6.50
N LEU A 99 7.26 -1.58 -6.29
CA LEU A 99 7.87 -0.78 -7.35
C LEU A 99 9.16 -1.41 -7.88
N ARG A 100 9.99 -1.99 -7.02
CA ARG A 100 11.21 -2.67 -7.49
C ARG A 100 10.89 -3.92 -8.29
N GLN A 101 9.85 -4.66 -7.92
CA GLN A 101 9.39 -5.80 -8.69
C GLN A 101 8.89 -5.33 -10.07
N ILE A 102 8.00 -4.34 -10.11
CA ILE A 102 7.46 -3.78 -11.35
C ILE A 102 8.59 -3.26 -12.24
N VAL A 103 9.49 -2.42 -11.71
CA VAL A 103 10.61 -1.86 -12.48
C VAL A 103 11.56 -2.95 -12.98
N ARG A 104 11.82 -3.99 -12.19
CA ARG A 104 12.65 -5.12 -12.62
C ARG A 104 11.97 -5.90 -13.75
N GLU A 105 10.68 -6.16 -13.61
CA GLU A 105 9.89 -6.81 -14.67
C GLU A 105 9.92 -5.99 -15.96
N GLU A 106 9.80 -4.66 -15.88
CA GLU A 106 9.89 -3.76 -17.04
C GLU A 106 11.30 -3.66 -17.63
N LEU A 107 12.36 -3.61 -16.79
CA LEU A 107 13.75 -3.59 -17.25
C LEU A 107 14.16 -4.89 -17.94
N GLU A 108 13.73 -6.04 -17.44
CA GLU A 108 13.98 -7.34 -18.07
C GLU A 108 13.19 -7.48 -19.39
N ARG A 109 11.99 -6.91 -19.47
CA ARG A 109 11.17 -6.88 -20.71
C ARG A 109 11.72 -5.96 -21.80
N SER A 110 12.42 -4.88 -21.43
CA SER A 110 12.98 -3.91 -22.39
C SER A 110 14.35 -4.29 -22.96
N LYS A 111 15.05 -5.26 -22.36
CA LYS A 111 16.35 -5.77 -22.85
C LYS A 111 16.23 -6.94 -23.83
N GLN A 112 15.03 -7.47 -24.03
CA GLN A 112 14.68 -8.50 -25.03
C GLN A 112 14.07 -7.87 -26.27
#